data_AF-A0A402C2T1-F1
#
_entry.id   AF-A0A402C2T1-F1
#
_cell.length_a   1.000
_cell.length_b   1.000
_cell.length_c   1.000
_cell.angle_alpha   90.00
_cell.angle_beta   90.00
_cell.angle_gamma   90.00
#
_symmetry.space_group_name_H-M   'P 1'
#
loop_
_entity.id
_entity.type
_entity.pdbx_description
1 polymer ?
#
loop_
_entity_poly.entity_id
_entity_poly.type
_entity_poly.pdbx_seq_one_letter_code
_entity_poly.pdbx_strand_id
1 'polypeptide(L)'
;MSNSANSARGRRKSETARGLTRVARRLTIECGLSGFTIEEVCEEVGVSRRTFFNYYSSKESAVFGIPIDLDESRAAERFLASGPCGAGALIDDLIALVLERWEVGGLTAEDMDMLTHVFEREPRLVGRLLELAGEEARNDIKLVERRENWAAGDRRAAAAVQLVGALFHSSIEEVFRPETDQDLTSLMRNGLSAVRELFP
;
A
#
# COMPACT_ATOMS: atom_id res chain seq x y z
N MET A 1 25.36 -18.15 -9.68
CA MET A 1 24.27 -19.09 -9.30
C MET A 1 23.43 -18.65 -8.08
N SER A 2 23.72 -17.52 -7.41
CA SER A 2 22.96 -17.05 -6.22
C SER A 2 21.61 -16.35 -6.52
N ASN A 3 21.43 -15.83 -7.74
CA ASN A 3 20.25 -15.02 -8.09
C ASN A 3 18.96 -15.84 -8.31
N SER A 4 19.07 -17.12 -8.70
CA SER A 4 17.93 -17.98 -9.01
C SER A 4 17.26 -18.57 -7.77
N ALA A 5 18.01 -18.81 -6.69
CA ALA A 5 17.46 -19.28 -5.42
C ALA A 5 16.75 -18.16 -4.66
N ASN A 6 17.28 -16.93 -4.73
CA ASN A 6 16.65 -15.75 -4.14
C ASN A 6 15.34 -15.38 -4.87
N SER A 7 15.29 -15.52 -6.20
CA SER A 7 14.06 -15.28 -6.98
C SER A 7 13.00 -16.36 -6.77
N ALA A 8 13.38 -17.63 -6.59
CA ALA A 8 12.44 -18.71 -6.27
C ALA A 8 11.87 -18.58 -4.85
N ARG A 9 12.70 -18.16 -3.87
CA ARG A 9 12.25 -17.88 -2.51
C ARG A 9 11.32 -16.66 -2.46
N GLY A 10 11.66 -15.59 -3.19
CA GLY A 10 10.82 -14.39 -3.31
C GLY A 10 9.45 -14.70 -3.94
N ARG A 11 9.42 -15.49 -5.03
CA ARG A 11 8.16 -15.94 -5.65
C ARG A 11 7.29 -16.75 -4.71
N ARG A 12 7.85 -17.75 -4.03
CA ARG A 12 7.10 -18.54 -3.02
C ARG A 12 6.57 -17.67 -1.88
N LYS A 13 7.34 -16.65 -1.45
CA LYS A 13 6.89 -15.69 -0.42
C LYS A 13 5.66 -14.92 -0.91
N SER A 14 5.72 -14.36 -2.11
CA SER A 14 4.60 -13.61 -2.72
C SER A 14 3.37 -14.49 -2.97
N GLU A 15 3.55 -15.71 -3.50
CA GLU A 15 2.46 -16.67 -3.74
C GLU A 15 1.75 -17.05 -2.44
N THR A 16 2.50 -17.30 -1.36
CA THR A 16 1.93 -17.61 -0.04
C THR A 16 1.13 -16.43 0.51
N ALA A 17 1.68 -15.21 0.44
CA ALA A 17 1.00 -14.00 0.91
C ALA A 17 -0.32 -13.75 0.15
N ARG A 18 -0.30 -13.91 -1.19
CA ARG A 18 -1.49 -13.81 -2.03
C ARG A 18 -2.53 -14.88 -1.71
N GLY A 19 -2.11 -16.13 -1.50
CA GLY A 19 -3.00 -17.22 -1.10
C GLY A 19 -3.70 -16.93 0.23
N LEU A 20 -2.94 -16.53 1.25
CA LEU A 20 -3.47 -16.13 2.55
C LEU A 20 -4.45 -14.96 2.45
N THR A 21 -4.11 -13.92 1.68
CA THR A 21 -4.97 -12.73 1.47
C THR A 21 -6.28 -13.11 0.79
N ARG A 22 -6.21 -13.87 -0.31
CA ARG A 22 -7.39 -14.29 -1.08
C ARG A 22 -8.34 -15.13 -0.22
N VAL A 23 -7.82 -16.11 0.53
CA VAL A 23 -8.63 -16.94 1.43
C VAL A 23 -9.24 -16.10 2.55
N ALA A 24 -8.47 -15.20 3.17
CA ALA A 24 -8.98 -14.32 4.23
C ALA A 24 -10.10 -13.40 3.73
N ARG A 25 -9.96 -12.81 2.53
CA ARG A 25 -11.01 -12.00 1.90
C ARG A 25 -12.26 -12.83 1.59
N ARG A 26 -12.09 -13.99 0.95
CA ARG A 26 -13.20 -14.91 0.64
C ARG A 26 -13.99 -15.30 1.88
N LEU A 27 -13.32 -15.76 2.95
CA LEU A 27 -13.98 -16.11 4.21
C LEU A 27 -14.62 -14.90 4.88
N THR A 28 -14.00 -13.72 4.79
CA THR A 28 -14.61 -12.48 5.29
C THR A 28 -15.92 -12.17 4.56
N ILE A 29 -15.98 -12.34 3.24
CA ILE A 29 -17.19 -12.16 2.44
C ILE A 29 -18.26 -13.19 2.85
N GLU A 30 -17.89 -14.47 2.96
CA GLU A 30 -18.81 -15.56 3.25
C GLU A 30 -19.40 -15.49 4.67
N CYS A 31 -18.56 -15.40 5.71
CA CYS A 31 -18.99 -15.53 7.10
C CYS A 31 -18.66 -14.32 7.99
N GLY A 32 -18.08 -13.24 7.43
CA GLY A 32 -17.63 -12.08 8.20
C GLY A 32 -16.26 -12.32 8.84
N LEU A 33 -15.59 -11.25 9.25
CA LEU A 33 -14.23 -11.29 9.81
C LEU A 33 -14.16 -12.15 11.08
N SER A 34 -15.21 -12.16 11.91
CA SER A 34 -15.29 -13.00 13.11
C SER A 34 -15.75 -14.44 12.85
N GLY A 35 -16.22 -14.76 11.64
CA GLY A 35 -16.82 -16.04 11.30
C GLY A 35 -15.83 -17.16 10.97
N PHE A 36 -14.54 -16.86 10.89
CA PHE A 36 -13.48 -17.84 10.63
C PHE A 36 -12.25 -17.63 11.52
N THR A 37 -11.39 -18.63 11.56
CA THR A 37 -10.17 -18.72 12.36
C THR A 37 -8.92 -18.64 11.48
N ILE A 38 -7.78 -18.30 12.07
CA ILE A 38 -6.50 -18.31 11.35
C ILE A 38 -6.13 -19.73 10.94
N GLU A 39 -6.51 -20.73 11.74
CA GLU A 39 -6.37 -22.16 11.46
C GLU A 39 -7.01 -22.55 10.13
N GLU A 40 -8.27 -22.17 9.92
CA GLU A 40 -9.01 -22.49 8.68
C GLU A 40 -8.34 -21.87 7.45
N VAL A 41 -7.87 -20.62 7.55
CA VAL A 41 -7.09 -19.96 6.48
C VAL A 41 -5.80 -20.74 6.21
N CYS A 42 -5.09 -21.13 7.27
CA CYS A 42 -3.82 -21.84 7.17
C CYS A 42 -3.98 -23.23 6.55
N GLU A 43 -5.04 -23.95 6.92
CA GLU A 43 -5.38 -25.27 6.41
C GLU A 43 -5.65 -25.23 4.90
N GLU A 44 -6.44 -24.26 4.45
CA GLU A 44 -6.78 -24.12 3.02
C GLU A 44 -5.58 -23.72 2.16
N VAL A 45 -4.68 -22.89 2.70
CA VAL A 45 -3.45 -22.46 1.99
C VAL A 45 -2.33 -23.50 2.12
N GLY A 46 -2.44 -24.46 3.04
CA GLY A 46 -1.42 -25.48 3.30
C GLY A 46 -0.18 -24.95 4.03
N VAL A 47 -0.36 -24.02 4.98
CA VAL A 47 0.72 -23.43 5.78
C VAL A 47 0.47 -23.59 7.28
N SER A 48 1.51 -23.37 8.10
CA SER A 48 1.35 -23.39 9.56
C SER A 48 0.84 -22.04 10.10
N ARG A 49 0.23 -22.05 11.29
CA ARG A 49 -0.10 -20.82 12.03
C ARG A 49 1.13 -19.91 12.23
N ARG A 50 2.30 -20.49 12.53
CA ARG A 50 3.56 -19.73 12.62
C ARG A 50 3.88 -19.05 11.29
N THR A 51 3.66 -19.73 10.16
CA THR A 51 3.86 -19.16 8.83
C THR A 51 2.93 -17.97 8.64
N PHE A 52 1.64 -18.08 8.94
CA PHE A 52 0.71 -16.94 8.87
C PHE A 52 1.24 -15.71 9.61
N PHE A 53 1.67 -15.87 10.88
CA PHE A 53 2.19 -14.77 11.67
C PHE A 53 3.56 -14.22 11.21
N ASN A 54 4.27 -14.93 10.32
CA ASN A 54 5.44 -14.36 9.65
C ASN A 54 5.03 -13.40 8.52
N TYR A 55 3.79 -13.47 8.03
CA TYR A 55 3.26 -12.59 6.99
C TYR A 55 2.36 -11.50 7.57
N TYR A 56 1.42 -11.85 8.43
CA TYR A 56 0.37 -10.93 8.88
C TYR A 56 0.25 -10.93 10.40
N SER A 57 0.05 -9.75 10.97
CA SER A 57 -0.10 -9.57 12.42
C SER A 57 -1.51 -9.95 12.92
N SER A 58 -2.50 -9.94 12.03
CA SER A 58 -3.91 -10.17 12.35
C SER A 58 -4.70 -10.65 11.13
N LYS A 59 -5.96 -11.06 11.36
CA LYS A 59 -6.91 -11.33 10.27
C LYS A 59 -7.18 -10.08 9.42
N GLU A 60 -7.30 -8.91 10.06
CA GLU A 60 -7.50 -7.63 9.35
C GLU A 60 -6.33 -7.35 8.40
N SER A 61 -5.10 -7.51 8.89
CA SER A 61 -3.88 -7.33 8.10
C SER A 61 -3.83 -8.30 6.90
N ALA A 62 -4.27 -9.55 7.07
CA ALA A 62 -4.39 -10.51 5.97
C ALA A 62 -5.49 -10.11 4.97
N VAL A 63 -6.64 -9.60 5.43
CA VAL A 63 -7.73 -9.13 4.55
C VAL A 63 -7.30 -7.92 3.73
N PHE A 64 -6.60 -6.96 4.35
CA PHE A 64 -6.07 -5.80 3.64
C PHE A 64 -4.90 -6.15 2.72
N GLY A 65 -4.24 -7.30 2.93
CA GLY A 65 -3.05 -7.67 2.18
C GLY A 65 -1.84 -6.81 2.54
N ILE A 66 -1.74 -6.40 3.82
CA ILE A 66 -0.65 -5.57 4.36
C ILE A 66 0.29 -6.48 5.17
N PRO A 67 1.33 -7.07 4.55
CA PRO A 67 2.25 -7.92 5.28
C PRO A 67 3.19 -7.13 6.21
N ILE A 68 3.66 -7.78 7.28
CA ILE A 68 4.58 -7.22 8.30
C ILE A 68 5.89 -6.73 7.68
N ASP A 69 6.28 -7.33 6.55
CA ASP A 69 7.57 -7.19 5.88
C ASP A 69 7.44 -6.42 4.55
N LEU A 70 6.44 -5.55 4.39
CA LEU A 70 6.46 -4.59 3.28
C LEU A 70 7.80 -3.84 3.37
N ASP A 71 8.58 -3.87 2.29
CA ASP A 71 9.93 -3.28 2.19
C ASP A 71 9.89 -1.74 2.17
N GLU A 72 8.97 -1.16 2.96
CA GLU A 72 8.77 0.27 3.19
C GLU A 72 10.06 0.93 3.68
N SER A 73 10.90 0.18 4.40
CA SER A 73 12.17 0.67 4.94
C SER A 73 13.16 1.07 3.85
N ARG A 74 13.30 0.29 2.77
CA ARG A 74 14.27 0.62 1.70
C ARG A 74 13.84 1.80 0.84
N ALA A 75 12.55 1.91 0.54
CA ALA A 75 12.01 3.05 -0.20
C ALA A 75 12.14 4.34 0.63
N ALA A 76 11.80 4.26 1.92
CA ALA A 76 12.00 5.38 2.85
C ALA A 76 13.48 5.74 3.03
N GLU A 77 14.39 4.77 3.10
CA GLU A 77 15.84 5.00 3.17
C GLU A 77 16.36 5.73 1.92
N ARG A 78 15.95 5.30 0.72
CA ARG A 78 16.30 6.00 -0.53
C ARG A 78 15.75 7.42 -0.55
N PHE A 79 14.49 7.60 -0.17
CA PHE A 79 13.86 8.92 -0.08
C PHE A 79 14.65 9.86 0.85
N LEU A 80 15.06 9.38 2.01
CA LEU A 80 15.89 10.14 2.95
C LEU A 80 17.30 10.43 2.38
N ALA A 81 17.89 9.46 1.69
CA ALA A 81 19.25 9.59 1.13
C ALA A 81 19.36 10.65 0.01
N SER A 82 18.26 10.97 -0.69
CA SER A 82 18.22 12.04 -1.68
C SER A 82 18.48 13.43 -1.09
N GLY A 83 18.31 13.60 0.23
CA GLY A 83 18.55 14.86 0.93
C GLY A 83 17.58 15.99 0.54
N PRO A 84 17.77 17.21 1.08
CA PRO A 84 16.90 18.35 0.81
C PRO A 84 16.93 18.74 -0.67
N CYS A 85 15.77 18.86 -1.30
CA CYS A 85 15.64 19.09 -2.74
C CYS A 85 14.74 20.28 -3.10
N GLY A 86 14.14 20.93 -2.10
CA GLY A 86 13.18 22.01 -2.30
C GLY A 86 11.80 21.50 -2.75
N ALA A 87 10.79 22.39 -2.69
CA ALA A 87 9.38 21.99 -2.81
C ALA A 87 9.02 21.32 -4.15
N GLY A 88 9.69 21.70 -5.25
CA GLY A 88 9.40 21.16 -6.58
C GLY A 88 9.76 19.67 -6.72
N ALA A 89 11.01 19.32 -6.43
CA ALA A 89 11.51 17.95 -6.53
C ALA A 89 10.99 17.03 -5.41
N LEU A 90 10.61 17.60 -4.26
CA LEU A 90 10.05 16.86 -3.13
C LEU A 90 8.80 16.07 -3.54
N ILE A 91 7.90 16.68 -4.31
CA ILE A 91 6.64 16.04 -4.73
C ILE A 91 6.92 14.89 -5.70
N ASP A 92 7.83 15.09 -6.68
CA ASP A 92 8.19 14.04 -7.64
C ASP A 92 8.82 12.82 -6.91
N ASP A 93 9.70 13.05 -5.94
CA ASP A 93 10.32 11.98 -5.16
C ASP A 93 9.34 11.30 -4.20
N LEU A 94 8.37 12.04 -3.68
CA LEU A 94 7.32 11.48 -2.83
C LEU A 94 6.34 10.62 -3.65
N ILE A 95 6.04 11.00 -4.89
CA ILE A 95 5.32 10.15 -5.84
C ILE A 95 6.12 8.87 -6.10
N ALA A 96 7.43 8.98 -6.35
CA ALA A 96 8.29 7.81 -6.56
C ALA A 96 8.30 6.86 -5.35
N LEU A 97 8.34 7.41 -4.12
CA LEU A 97 8.22 6.64 -2.88
C LEU A 97 6.91 5.85 -2.80
N VAL A 98 5.78 6.52 -3.07
CA VAL A 98 4.44 5.89 -3.01
C VAL A 98 4.27 4.82 -4.09
N LEU A 99 4.72 5.07 -5.32
CA LEU A 99 4.67 4.11 -6.41
C LEU A 99 5.51 2.86 -6.11
N GLU A 100 6.70 3.03 -5.54
CA GLU A 100 7.54 1.90 -5.15
C GLU A 100 6.89 1.05 -4.06
N ARG A 101 6.28 1.67 -3.05
CA ARG A 101 5.51 0.95 -2.02
C ARG A 101 4.31 0.21 -2.63
N TRP A 102 3.65 0.82 -3.60
CA TRP A 102 2.53 0.20 -4.32
C TRP A 102 2.96 -1.04 -5.13
N GLU A 103 4.06 -0.97 -5.88
CA GLU A 103 4.56 -2.11 -6.67
C GLU A 103 4.84 -3.35 -5.81
N VAL A 104 5.27 -3.15 -4.56
CA VAL A 104 5.47 -4.24 -3.59
C VAL A 104 4.13 -4.87 -3.16
N GLY A 105 3.09 -4.07 -2.99
CA GLY A 105 1.74 -4.53 -2.63
C GLY A 105 1.00 -5.21 -3.78
N GLY A 106 1.07 -4.64 -4.98
CA GLY A 106 0.65 -5.25 -6.25
C GLY A 106 -0.80 -5.71 -6.30
N LEU A 107 -1.75 -4.85 -5.87
CA LEU A 107 -3.18 -5.15 -5.97
C LEU A 107 -3.62 -5.22 -7.43
N THR A 108 -4.48 -6.20 -7.72
CA THR A 108 -5.11 -6.42 -9.02
C THR A 108 -6.55 -5.91 -9.03
N ALA A 109 -7.19 -5.85 -10.22
CA ALA A 109 -8.60 -5.53 -10.32
C ALA A 109 -9.49 -6.53 -9.53
N GLU A 110 -9.12 -7.82 -9.55
CA GLU A 110 -9.78 -8.87 -8.76
C GLU A 110 -9.67 -8.58 -7.24
N ASP A 111 -8.51 -8.08 -6.79
CA ASP A 111 -8.32 -7.72 -5.39
C ASP A 111 -9.21 -6.56 -4.95
N MET A 112 -9.38 -5.56 -5.81
CA MET A 112 -10.24 -4.40 -5.55
C MET A 112 -11.73 -4.77 -5.51
N ASP A 113 -12.15 -5.66 -6.41
CA ASP A 113 -13.51 -6.22 -6.42
C ASP A 113 -13.80 -6.99 -5.11
N MET A 114 -12.88 -7.88 -4.70
CA MET A 114 -13.00 -8.58 -3.42
C MET A 114 -13.04 -7.61 -2.23
N LEU A 115 -12.21 -6.57 -2.22
CA LEU A 115 -12.21 -5.57 -1.14
C LEU A 115 -13.53 -4.81 -1.05
N THR A 116 -14.16 -4.51 -2.19
CA THR A 116 -15.49 -3.89 -2.23
C THR A 116 -16.51 -4.76 -1.50
N HIS A 117 -16.56 -6.06 -1.81
CA HIS A 117 -17.45 -7.01 -1.12
C HIS A 117 -17.09 -7.21 0.36
N VAL A 118 -15.80 -7.18 0.70
CA VAL A 118 -15.36 -7.19 2.10
C VAL A 118 -15.92 -5.98 2.87
N PHE A 119 -15.88 -4.78 2.29
CA PHE A 119 -16.38 -3.57 2.94
C PHE A 119 -17.91 -3.55 3.06
N GLU A 120 -18.62 -4.06 2.05
CA GLU A 120 -20.07 -4.26 2.13
C GLU A 120 -20.44 -5.20 3.27
N ARG A 121 -19.66 -6.27 3.46
CA ARG A 121 -19.89 -7.28 4.49
C ARG A 121 -19.48 -6.81 5.89
N GLU A 122 -18.39 -6.07 5.98
CA GLU A 122 -17.76 -5.64 7.23
C GLU A 122 -17.43 -4.13 7.21
N PRO A 123 -18.43 -3.24 7.31
CA PRO A 123 -18.22 -1.79 7.20
C PRO A 123 -17.22 -1.20 8.20
N ARG A 124 -17.04 -1.85 9.37
CA ARG A 124 -16.02 -1.47 10.36
C ARG A 124 -14.59 -1.50 9.81
N LEU A 125 -14.32 -2.32 8.79
CA LEU A 125 -13.01 -2.38 8.15
C LEU A 125 -12.68 -1.09 7.38
N VAL A 126 -13.69 -0.32 6.96
CA VAL A 126 -13.47 1.02 6.37
C VAL A 126 -12.86 1.96 7.40
N GLY A 127 -13.40 1.98 8.62
CA GLY A 127 -12.84 2.79 9.72
C GLY A 127 -11.38 2.41 10.02
N ARG A 128 -11.08 1.11 10.07
CA ARG A 128 -9.72 0.62 10.26
C ARG A 128 -8.78 0.99 9.10
N LEU A 129 -9.26 0.93 7.86
CA LEU A 129 -8.49 1.37 6.69
C LEU A 129 -8.14 2.86 6.78
N LEU A 130 -9.10 3.70 7.15
CA LEU A 130 -8.88 5.15 7.31
C LEU A 130 -7.89 5.46 8.43
N GLU A 131 -7.95 4.71 9.54
CA GLU A 131 -6.97 4.82 10.64
C GLU A 131 -5.55 4.48 10.17
N LEU A 132 -5.38 3.36 9.43
CA LEU A 132 -4.10 2.95 8.86
C LEU A 132 -3.56 3.99 7.88
N ALA A 133 -4.40 4.49 6.97
CA ALA A 133 -4.01 5.55 6.04
C ALA A 133 -3.57 6.83 6.77
N GLY A 134 -4.23 7.17 7.87
CA GLY A 134 -3.85 8.31 8.71
C GLY A 134 -2.56 8.10 9.52
N GLU A 135 -2.25 6.86 9.90
CA GLU A 135 -0.94 6.51 10.49
C GLU A 135 0.18 6.65 9.45
N GLU A 136 -0.03 6.13 8.25
CA GLU A 136 0.95 6.18 7.18
C GLU A 136 1.24 7.62 6.74
N ALA A 137 0.19 8.43 6.53
CA ALA A 137 0.36 9.85 6.22
C ALA A 137 1.17 10.59 7.31
N ARG A 138 0.96 10.27 8.59
CA ARG A 138 1.75 10.85 9.70
C ARG A 138 3.20 10.38 9.68
N ASN A 139 3.48 9.15 9.27
CA ASN A 139 4.84 8.64 9.12
C ASN A 139 5.55 9.33 7.95
N ASP A 140 4.88 9.51 6.82
CA ASP A 140 5.42 10.18 5.65
C ASP A 140 5.69 11.67 5.91
N ILE A 141 4.82 12.35 6.68
CA ILE A 141 5.08 13.73 7.11
C ILE A 141 6.42 13.81 7.86
N LYS A 142 6.66 12.90 8.81
CA LYS A 142 7.93 12.85 9.55
C LYS A 142 9.12 12.51 8.64
N LEU A 143 8.93 11.69 7.60
CA LEU A 143 9.97 11.41 6.62
C LEU A 143 10.34 12.66 5.82
N VAL A 144 9.34 13.41 5.36
CA VAL A 144 9.55 14.70 4.66
C VAL A 144 10.25 15.71 5.56
N GLU A 145 9.78 15.88 6.80
CA GLU A 145 10.41 16.80 7.78
C GLU A 145 11.88 16.47 7.99
N ARG A 146 12.20 15.18 8.19
CA ARG A 146 13.57 14.71 8.36
C ARG A 146 14.42 14.93 7.11
N ARG A 147 13.88 14.64 5.93
CA ARG A 147 14.58 14.79 4.65
C ARG A 147 14.96 16.24 4.38
N GLU A 148 14.02 17.15 4.56
CA GLU A 148 14.17 18.57 4.20
C GLU A 148 14.76 19.42 5.35
N ASN A 149 15.04 18.81 6.50
CA ASN A 149 15.44 19.49 7.75
C ASN A 149 14.42 20.55 8.19
N TRP A 150 13.13 20.26 8.06
CA TRP A 150 12.05 21.12 8.54
C TRP A 150 11.71 20.82 10.01
N ALA A 151 11.12 21.79 10.68
CA ALA A 151 10.66 21.63 12.05
C ALA A 151 9.49 20.63 12.11
N ALA A 152 9.36 19.92 13.23
CA ALA A 152 8.21 19.06 13.47
C ALA A 152 6.90 19.87 13.42
N GLY A 153 5.93 19.38 12.66
CA GLY A 153 4.65 20.05 12.40
C GLY A 153 4.69 21.09 11.28
N ASP A 154 5.72 21.12 10.44
CA ASP A 154 5.78 22.04 9.30
C ASP A 154 4.64 21.74 8.30
N ARG A 155 3.81 22.76 8.03
CA ARG A 155 2.63 22.60 7.16
C ARG A 155 3.00 22.21 5.73
N ARG A 156 4.20 22.52 5.26
CA ARG A 156 4.65 22.13 3.92
C ARG A 156 4.79 20.61 3.80
N ALA A 157 5.24 19.93 4.85
CA ALA A 157 5.32 18.47 4.86
C ALA A 157 3.93 17.84 4.78
N ALA A 158 3.00 18.32 5.60
CA ALA A 158 1.60 17.89 5.56
C ALA A 158 0.95 18.13 4.18
N ALA A 159 1.13 19.31 3.61
CA ALA A 159 0.58 19.64 2.30
C ALA A 159 1.14 18.76 1.18
N ALA A 160 2.46 18.49 1.20
CA ALA A 160 3.09 17.60 0.22
C ALA A 160 2.52 16.18 0.26
N VAL A 161 2.43 15.59 1.47
CA VAL A 161 1.90 14.24 1.67
C VAL A 161 0.42 14.15 1.30
N GLN A 162 -0.38 15.14 1.68
CA GLN A 162 -1.81 15.18 1.34
C GLN A 162 -2.05 15.31 -0.16
N LEU A 163 -1.26 16.14 -0.85
CA LEU A 163 -1.35 16.29 -2.31
C LEU A 163 -1.04 14.96 -3.00
N VAL A 164 0.07 14.32 -2.65
CA VAL A 164 0.45 13.03 -3.25
C VAL A 164 -0.58 11.93 -2.92
N GLY A 165 -1.11 11.90 -1.70
CA GLY A 165 -2.18 10.97 -1.32
C GLY A 165 -3.45 11.16 -2.13
N ALA A 166 -3.85 12.41 -2.40
CA ALA A 166 -5.00 12.71 -3.23
C ALA A 166 -4.79 12.26 -4.70
N LEU A 167 -3.61 12.55 -5.27
CA LEU A 167 -3.22 12.10 -6.61
C LEU A 167 -3.20 10.58 -6.71
N PHE A 168 -2.73 9.89 -5.68
CA PHE A 168 -2.71 8.44 -5.63
C PHE A 168 -4.13 7.87 -5.60
N HIS A 169 -4.99 8.37 -4.71
CA HIS A 169 -6.36 7.89 -4.58
C HIS A 169 -7.16 8.05 -5.89
N SER A 170 -7.09 9.22 -6.52
CA SER A 170 -7.75 9.44 -7.82
C SER A 170 -7.22 8.52 -8.92
N SER A 171 -5.90 8.28 -8.93
CA SER A 171 -5.26 7.42 -9.94
C SER A 171 -5.60 5.95 -9.72
N ILE A 172 -5.76 5.49 -8.48
CA ILE A 172 -6.16 4.11 -8.17
C ILE A 172 -7.59 3.82 -8.65
N GLU A 173 -8.52 4.75 -8.45
CA GLU A 173 -9.88 4.58 -8.97
C GLU A 173 -9.92 4.51 -10.50
N GLU A 174 -8.99 5.17 -11.17
CA GLU A 174 -8.93 5.23 -12.63
C GLU A 174 -8.18 4.02 -13.23
N VAL A 175 -7.07 3.58 -12.64
CA VAL A 175 -6.22 2.50 -13.18
C VAL A 175 -6.94 1.15 -13.28
N PHE A 176 -7.96 0.93 -12.45
CA PHE A 176 -8.76 -0.30 -12.47
C PHE A 176 -10.03 -0.22 -13.31
N ARG A 177 -10.30 0.91 -13.99
CA ARG A 177 -11.43 1.00 -14.93
C ARG A 177 -11.12 0.22 -16.20
N PRO A 178 -12.08 -0.56 -16.75
CA PRO A 178 -11.86 -1.36 -17.96
C PRO A 178 -11.39 -0.55 -19.18
N GLU A 179 -11.76 0.73 -19.24
CA GLU A 179 -11.45 1.63 -20.37
C GLU A 179 -10.07 2.29 -20.26
N THR A 180 -9.38 2.15 -19.13
CA THR A 180 -8.10 2.81 -18.87
C THR A 180 -6.93 1.98 -19.39
N ASP A 181 -6.16 2.55 -20.32
CA ASP A 181 -4.93 1.95 -20.87
C ASP A 181 -3.64 2.53 -20.23
N GLN A 182 -3.79 3.42 -19.25
CA GLN A 182 -2.67 4.07 -18.57
C GLN A 182 -2.26 3.30 -17.31
N ASP A 183 -0.97 3.25 -17.04
CA ASP A 183 -0.46 2.75 -15.76
C ASP A 183 -0.59 3.80 -14.64
N LEU A 184 -0.50 3.35 -13.40
CA LEU A 184 -0.63 4.19 -12.21
C LEU A 184 0.40 5.34 -12.20
N THR A 185 1.62 5.06 -12.66
CA THR A 185 2.71 6.04 -12.75
C THR A 185 2.33 7.21 -13.66
N SER A 186 1.78 6.91 -14.83
CA SER A 186 1.37 7.90 -15.82
C SER A 186 0.21 8.74 -15.28
N LEU A 187 -0.80 8.11 -14.67
CA LEU A 187 -1.93 8.79 -14.05
C LEU A 187 -1.50 9.78 -12.96
N MET A 188 -0.63 9.35 -12.03
CA MET A 188 -0.14 10.24 -10.97
C MET A 188 0.68 11.41 -11.52
N ARG A 189 1.54 11.17 -12.53
CA ARG A 189 2.34 12.23 -13.18
C ARG A 189 1.46 13.23 -13.94
N ASN A 190 0.44 12.74 -14.64
CA ASN A 190 -0.51 13.58 -15.35
C ASN A 190 -1.29 14.46 -14.36
N GLY A 191 -1.75 13.88 -13.25
CA GLY A 191 -2.40 14.63 -12.17
C GLY A 191 -1.50 15.71 -11.56
N LEU A 192 -0.22 15.41 -11.31
CA LEU A 192 0.73 16.41 -10.83
C LEU A 192 0.95 17.54 -11.86
N SER A 193 1.04 17.21 -13.15
CA SER A 193 1.15 18.22 -14.22
C SER A 193 -0.05 19.15 -14.22
N ALA A 194 -1.27 18.61 -14.14
CA ALA A 194 -2.49 19.39 -14.07
C ALA A 194 -2.51 20.32 -12.83
N VAL A 195 -2.05 19.85 -11.68
CA VAL A 195 -1.91 20.68 -10.48
C VAL A 195 -0.92 21.82 -10.70
N ARG A 196 0.24 21.56 -11.32
CA ARG A 196 1.24 22.61 -11.61
C ARG A 196 0.70 23.69 -12.55
N GLU A 197 -0.14 23.34 -13.52
CA GLU A 197 -0.78 24.30 -14.43
C GLU A 197 -1.76 25.25 -13.72
N LEU A 198 -2.31 24.86 -12.56
CA LEU A 198 -3.19 25.72 -11.76
C LEU A 198 -2.45 26.80 -10.96
N PHE A 199 -1.13 26.67 -10.77
CA PHE A 199 -0.32 27.57 -9.94
C PHE A 199 0.94 28.06 -10.69
N PRO A 200 0.79 28.99 -11.67
CA PRO A 200 1.89 29.54 -12.47
C PRO A 200 2.84 30.47 -11.70
#